data_AF-A0A0F5BUZ0-F1
#
_entry.id   AF-A0A0F5BUZ0-F1
#
_cell.length_a   1.000
_cell.length_b   1.000
_cell.length_c   1.000
_cell.angle_alpha   90.00
_cell.angle_beta   90.00
_cell.angle_gamma   90.00
#
_symmetry.space_group_name_H-M   'P 1'
#
loop_
_entity.id
_entity.type
_entity.pdbx_description
1 polymer ?
#
loop_
_entity_poly.entity_id
_entity_poly.type
_entity_poly.pdbx_seq_one_letter_code
_entity_poly.pdbx_strand_id
1 'polypeptide(L)'
;MNAFLTGPLFAAAVNSFGWPDIRYWLSLRVPQTSLLGSAKYLSVTTRPLAHDSDLSQLPLSGQLAGWDISRRELLNVAFTDSPQPQAENYCIGYISQGALVNGEI
;
A
#
# COMPACT_ATOMS: atom_id res chain seq x y z
N MET A 1 -4.95 -11.38 2.22
CA MET A 1 -5.73 -10.59 1.24
C MET A 1 -7.12 -11.19 0.99
N ASN A 2 -7.23 -12.46 0.57
CA ASN A 2 -8.51 -13.11 0.29
C ASN A 2 -9.54 -12.97 1.44
N ALA A 3 -9.14 -13.30 2.67
CA ALA A 3 -10.04 -13.27 3.83
C ALA A 3 -10.63 -11.88 4.16
N PHE A 4 -9.91 -10.79 3.85
CA PHE A 4 -10.45 -9.43 4.03
C PHE A 4 -11.46 -9.10 2.93
N LEU A 5 -11.07 -9.31 1.66
CA LEU A 5 -11.90 -8.98 0.49
C LEU A 5 -13.20 -9.78 0.44
N THR A 6 -13.22 -11.00 1.02
CA THR A 6 -14.44 -11.82 1.15
C THR A 6 -15.15 -11.66 2.49
N GLY A 7 -14.65 -10.77 3.37
CA GLY A 7 -15.10 -10.65 4.75
C GLY A 7 -16.22 -9.61 4.96
N PRO A 8 -16.92 -9.67 6.10
CA PRO A 8 -18.02 -8.76 6.42
C PRO A 8 -17.58 -7.29 6.54
N LEU A 9 -16.33 -7.04 6.95
CA LEU A 9 -15.77 -5.68 7.03
C LEU A 9 -15.63 -5.03 5.66
N PHE A 10 -15.18 -5.78 4.65
CA PHE A 10 -15.10 -5.26 3.28
C PHE A 10 -16.49 -5.01 2.71
N ALA A 11 -17.45 -5.92 2.94
CA ALA A 11 -18.85 -5.71 2.54
C ALA A 11 -19.46 -4.45 3.16
N ALA A 12 -19.20 -4.20 4.45
CA ALA A 12 -19.64 -2.98 5.13
C ALA A 12 -19.01 -1.73 4.51
N ALA A 13 -17.71 -1.75 4.23
CA ALA A 13 -17.01 -0.64 3.58
C ALA A 13 -17.58 -0.34 2.19
N VAL A 14 -17.83 -1.38 1.38
CA VAL A 14 -18.45 -1.25 0.05
C VAL A 14 -19.84 -0.63 0.14
N ASN A 15 -20.66 -1.04 1.12
CA ASN A 15 -22.01 -0.50 1.29
C ASN A 15 -22.00 0.97 1.71
N SER A 16 -21.03 1.39 2.52
CA SER A 16 -20.95 2.77 3.00
C SER A 16 -20.27 3.74 2.02
N PHE A 17 -19.33 3.25 1.21
CA PHE A 17 -18.46 4.11 0.38
C PHE A 17 -18.51 3.78 -1.12
N GLY A 18 -19.23 2.74 -1.52
CA GLY A 18 -19.23 2.22 -2.88
C GLY A 18 -18.07 1.24 -3.13
N TRP A 19 -18.02 0.69 -4.35
CA TRP A 19 -16.95 -0.23 -4.73
C TRP A 19 -15.60 0.52 -4.82
N PRO A 20 -14.54 0.06 -4.15
CA PRO A 20 -13.25 0.74 -4.20
C PRO A 20 -12.54 0.53 -5.54
N ASP A 21 -11.71 1.48 -5.94
CA ASP A 21 -10.67 1.25 -6.95
C ASP A 21 -9.56 0.38 -6.33
N ILE A 22 -9.40 -0.84 -6.86
CA ILE A 22 -8.41 -1.80 -6.35
C ILE A 22 -7.21 -1.81 -7.30
N ARG A 23 -6.11 -1.25 -6.83
CA ARG A 23 -4.81 -1.31 -7.50
C ARG A 23 -3.95 -2.40 -6.86
N TYR A 24 -3.27 -3.19 -7.68
CA TYR A 24 -2.39 -4.28 -7.24
C TYR A 24 -0.96 -4.00 -7.66
N TRP A 25 -0.03 -4.22 -6.73
CA TRP A 25 1.40 -4.05 -6.97
C TRP A 25 2.17 -5.26 -6.50
N LEU A 26 3.20 -5.63 -7.27
CA LEU A 26 4.24 -6.53 -6.79
C LEU A 26 5.11 -5.79 -5.78
N SER A 27 5.16 -6.23 -4.53
CA SER A 27 5.97 -5.58 -3.51
C SER A 27 7.46 -5.73 -3.81
N LEU A 28 8.17 -4.60 -3.93
CA LEU A 28 9.63 -4.53 -4.10
C LEU A 28 10.34 -4.19 -2.78
N ARG A 29 9.66 -3.45 -1.91
CA ARG A 29 10.09 -3.16 -0.54
C ARG A 29 8.87 -3.15 0.36
N VAL A 30 8.92 -3.87 1.47
CA VAL A 30 7.85 -3.93 2.48
C VAL A 30 8.28 -3.12 3.71
N PRO A 31 7.40 -2.30 4.30
CA PRO A 31 7.73 -1.49 5.46
C PRO A 31 7.82 -2.37 6.71
N GLN A 32 8.60 -1.92 7.70
CA GLN A 32 8.52 -2.50 9.04
C GLN A 32 7.14 -2.20 9.63
N THR A 33 6.48 -3.21 10.21
CA THR A 33 5.13 -3.09 10.77
C THR A 33 5.05 -2.06 11.90
N SER A 34 6.13 -1.86 12.65
CA SER A 34 6.25 -0.83 13.68
C SER A 34 6.03 0.59 13.15
N LEU A 35 6.43 0.87 11.90
CA LEU A 35 6.26 2.19 11.27
C LEU A 35 4.80 2.50 10.93
N LEU A 36 3.96 1.48 10.81
CA LEU A 36 2.55 1.65 10.47
C LEU A 36 1.75 2.10 11.69
N GLY A 37 2.11 1.64 12.89
CA GLY A 37 1.31 1.85 14.10
C GLY A 37 1.19 3.32 14.54
N SER A 38 2.16 4.17 14.18
CA SER A 38 2.15 5.59 14.53
C SER A 38 1.73 6.51 13.39
N ALA A 39 1.64 6.01 12.16
CA ALA A 39 1.41 6.84 10.99
C ALA A 39 -0.05 7.31 10.90
N LYS A 40 -0.23 8.60 10.60
CA LYS A 40 -1.56 9.22 10.40
C LYS A 40 -1.91 9.37 8.94
N TYR A 41 -0.90 9.50 8.09
CA TYR A 41 -1.04 9.71 6.67
C TYR A 41 -0.24 8.68 5.88
N LEU A 42 -0.77 8.36 4.71
CA LEU A 42 -0.14 7.60 3.65
C LEU A 42 -0.03 8.51 2.43
N SER A 43 1.20 8.76 1.98
CA SER A 43 1.49 9.57 0.80
C SER A 43 2.01 8.68 -0.31
N VAL A 44 1.32 8.69 -1.45
CA VAL A 44 1.58 7.86 -2.61
C VAL A 44 2.18 8.71 -3.73
N THR A 45 3.27 8.24 -4.31
CA THR A 45 3.83 8.76 -5.55
C THR A 45 3.99 7.62 -6.55
N THR A 46 3.56 7.85 -7.78
CA THR A 46 3.75 6.93 -8.90
C THR A 46 4.67 7.55 -9.94
N ARG A 47 5.50 6.71 -10.56
CA ARG A 47 6.37 7.10 -11.67
C ARG A 47 6.28 6.05 -12.79
N PRO A 48 5.99 6.46 -14.04
CA PRO A 48 6.08 5.56 -15.18
C PRO A 48 7.50 5.00 -15.36
N LEU A 49 7.61 3.73 -15.70
CA LEU A 49 8.86 3.07 -16.05
C LEU A 49 8.99 2.95 -17.57
N ALA A 50 10.16 3.28 -18.09
CA ALA A 50 10.49 3.06 -19.50
C ALA A 50 10.57 1.55 -19.80
N HIS A 51 10.33 1.18 -21.05
CA HIS A 51 10.30 -0.22 -21.50
C HIS A 51 11.61 -0.99 -21.25
N ASP A 52 12.73 -0.27 -21.25
CA ASP A 52 14.10 -0.76 -21.07
C ASP A 52 14.65 -0.52 -19.65
N SER A 53 13.78 -0.16 -18.70
CA SER A 53 14.19 0.06 -17.32
C SER A 53 14.75 -1.22 -16.70
N ASP A 54 15.97 -1.16 -16.17
CA ASP A 54 16.55 -2.24 -15.38
C ASP A 54 15.83 -2.33 -14.02
N LEU A 55 15.06 -3.40 -13.85
CA LEU A 55 14.28 -3.63 -12.64
C LEU A 55 15.16 -3.85 -11.39
N SER A 56 16.43 -4.23 -11.56
CA SER A 56 17.36 -4.39 -10.45
C SER A 56 17.90 -3.06 -9.90
N GLN A 57 17.79 -1.98 -10.69
CA GLN A 57 18.30 -0.65 -10.36
C GLN A 57 17.18 0.38 -10.12
N LEU A 58 15.97 -0.10 -9.79
CA LEU A 58 14.85 0.81 -9.56
C LEU A 58 15.12 1.72 -8.36
N PRO A 59 14.84 3.03 -8.47
CA PRO A 59 15.05 3.98 -7.38
C PRO A 59 13.95 3.84 -6.33
N LEU A 60 14.00 2.76 -5.55
CA LEU A 60 13.04 2.47 -4.50
C LEU A 60 13.15 3.50 -3.39
N SER A 61 12.14 4.37 -3.30
CA SER A 61 12.02 5.42 -2.31
C SER A 61 10.81 5.14 -1.40
N GLY A 62 10.80 5.73 -0.21
CA GLY A 62 9.76 5.45 0.78
C GLY A 62 9.93 4.09 1.49
N GLN A 63 9.00 3.83 2.40
CA GLN A 63 9.03 2.68 3.31
C GLN A 63 8.35 1.46 2.67
N LEU A 64 7.36 1.68 1.80
CA LEU A 64 6.74 0.67 0.95
C LEU A 64 7.00 1.06 -0.51
N ALA A 65 7.49 0.12 -1.31
CA ALA A 65 7.63 0.31 -2.75
C ALA A 65 7.08 -0.91 -3.50
N GLY A 66 6.48 -0.68 -4.65
CA GLY A 66 5.88 -1.74 -5.45
C GLY A 66 5.87 -1.43 -6.93
N TRP A 67 5.64 -2.44 -7.75
CA TRP A 67 5.55 -2.31 -9.19
C TRP A 67 4.19 -2.73 -9.69
N ASP A 68 3.50 -1.82 -10.39
CA ASP A 68 2.31 -2.14 -11.15
C ASP A 68 2.76 -2.61 -12.52
N ILE A 69 2.69 -3.92 -12.74
CA ILE A 69 3.09 -4.53 -14.02
C ILE A 69 2.13 -4.11 -15.14
N SER A 70 0.84 -3.93 -14.83
CA SER A 70 -0.19 -3.61 -15.81
C SER A 70 -0.05 -2.19 -16.34
N ARG A 71 0.24 -1.24 -15.45
CA ARG A 71 0.43 0.18 -15.80
C ARG A 71 1.89 0.54 -16.08
N ARG A 72 2.82 -0.38 -15.77
CA ARG A 72 4.28 -0.16 -15.81
C ARG A 72 4.71 1.03 -14.97
N GLU A 73 4.21 1.08 -13.74
CA GLU A 73 4.47 2.20 -12.82
C GLU A 73 5.18 1.70 -11.56
N LEU A 74 6.21 2.44 -11.15
CA LEU A 74 6.79 2.30 -9.83
C LEU A 74 5.95 3.09 -8.82
N LEU A 75 5.52 2.40 -7.77
CA LEU A 75 4.85 2.95 -6.61
C LEU A 75 5.87 3.17 -5.49
N ASN A 76 5.86 4.36 -4.90
CA ASN A 76 6.54 4.64 -3.65
C ASN A 76 5.55 5.22 -2.64
N VAL A 77 5.61 4.73 -1.40
CA VAL A 77 4.70 5.09 -0.33
C VAL A 77 5.49 5.50 0.91
N ALA A 78 5.12 6.65 1.45
CA ALA A 78 5.59 7.15 2.73
C ALA A 78 4.45 7.15 3.75
N PHE A 79 4.72 6.62 4.94
CA PHE A 79 3.88 6.68 6.12
C PHE A 79 4.41 7.80 7.02
N THR A 80 3.57 8.80 7.28
CA THR A 80 3.98 10.05 7.91
C THR A 80 2.92 10.58 8.87
N ASP A 81 3.30 11.56 9.69
CA ASP A 81 2.38 12.30 10.56
C ASP A 81 1.68 13.47 9.87
N SER A 82 2.12 13.81 8.65
CA SER A 82 1.57 14.90 7.83
C SER A 82 1.59 14.58 6.33
N PRO A 83 0.66 15.13 5.54
CA PRO A 83 0.65 15.00 4.08
C PRO A 83 1.97 15.47 3.44
N GLN A 84 2.41 14.79 2.38
CA GLN A 84 3.57 15.19 1.59
C GLN A 84 3.16 16.00 0.36
N PRO A 85 3.92 17.06 0.01
CA PRO A 85 3.66 17.83 -1.19
C PRO A 85 3.84 16.96 -2.45
N GLN A 86 3.06 17.25 -3.50
CA GLN A 86 3.14 16.56 -4.79
C GLN A 86 2.86 15.04 -4.73
N ALA A 87 2.18 14.57 -3.68
CA ALA A 87 1.76 13.19 -3.53
C ALA A 87 0.22 13.08 -3.44
N GLU A 88 -0.31 11.90 -3.79
CA GLU A 88 -1.67 11.52 -3.43
C GLU A 88 -1.68 11.19 -1.93
N ASN A 89 -2.37 11.99 -1.13
CA ASN A 89 -2.36 11.87 0.33
C ASN A 89 -3.67 11.26 0.84
N TYR A 90 -3.54 10.27 1.71
CA TYR A 90 -4.64 9.55 2.32
C TYR A 90 -4.50 9.55 3.84
N CYS A 91 -5.59 9.77 4.55
CA CYS A 91 -5.62 9.61 6.01
C CYS A 91 -5.75 8.13 6.36
N ILE A 92 -4.96 7.66 7.32
CA ILE A 92 -5.06 6.32 7.85
C ILE A 92 -6.10 6.32 8.96
N GLY A 93 -7.32 5.87 8.64
CA GLY A 93 -8.39 5.72 9.64
C GLY A 93 -8.33 4.39 10.40
N TYR A 94 -7.73 3.35 9.81
CA TYR A 94 -7.69 2.01 10.37
C TYR A 94 -6.53 1.19 9.78
N ILE A 95 -5.87 0.39 10.61
CA ILE A 95 -4.87 -0.61 10.21
C ILE A 95 -5.29 -1.95 10.80
N SER A 96 -5.49 -2.95 9.94
CA SER A 96 -5.69 -4.33 10.38
C SER A 96 -4.34 -5.02 10.55
N GLN A 97 -4.07 -5.57 11.73
CA GLN A 97 -2.84 -6.32 12.02
C GLN A 97 -2.87 -7.78 11.49
N GLY A 98 -3.99 -8.21 10.90
CA GLY A 98 -4.24 -9.62 10.62
C GLY A 98 -4.38 -10.44 11.92
N ALA A 99 -4.98 -11.63 11.83
CA ALA A 99 -4.91 -12.56 12.96
C ALA A 99 -3.49 -13.15 12.99
N LEU A 100 -2.80 -13.02 14.13
CA LEU A 100 -1.73 -13.98 14.43
C LEU A 100 -2.41 -15.34 14.41
N VAL A 101 -2.03 -16.20 13.47
CA VAL A 101 -2.34 -17.62 13.63
C VAL A 101 -1.55 -18.03 14.86
N ASN A 102 -2.22 -18.11 16.00
CA ASN A 102 -1.69 -18.75 17.20
C ASN A 102 -1.56 -20.24 16.87
N GLY A 103 -0.46 -20.59 16.20
CA GLY A 103 0.05 -21.94 16.14
C GLY A 103 1.27 -22.00 17.06
N GLU A 104 1.12 -22.73 18.16
CA GLU A 104 2.19 -23.57 18.72
C GLU A 104 2.97 -24.18 17.53
N ILE A 105 4.30 -24.10 17.46
CA ILE A 105 5.35 -24.69 18.31
C ILE A 105 6.58 -23.78 18.29
#